data_AF-A0A7L0HFD9-F1
#
_entry.id   AF-A0A7L0HFD9-F1
#
_cell.length_a   1.000
_cell.length_b   1.000
_cell.length_c   1.000
_cell.angle_alpha   90.00
_cell.angle_beta   90.00
_cell.angle_gamma   90.00
#
_symmetry.space_group_name_H-M   'P 1'
#
loop_
_entity.id
_entity.type
_entity.pdbx_description
1 polymer ?
#
loop_
_entity_poly.entity_id
_entity_poly.type
_entity_poly.pdbx_seq_one_letter_code
_entity_poly.pdbx_strand_id
1 'polypeptide(L)'
;GGFGEHGMSKKRGALYQLIDRIRRFGSGFEQNNTSKGRTTVKFSGKTEKNRFPRAATSRTERIWPGGVIPYVIGGNFTGTQRAMFKQAMRHWEKYTCVTFIERSDEESYIVFTYRPCGCCSYVGRRGNGPQAISIGKNCDKFGIVVHELGHVIGFWHEHTRPDRDDHVTIIRENIQPGQEYNFLKMEPGEVNSLGEPYDFDSIMHYARNTFSRGMFLDTILPSRDDNGIRPAIGQRTRLSKGDIAQARKLYRCPACGETLQESTGNFSSPGFPNGYPSYTHCIWRISVTPGEKIVLNFTTMDLYKSSLCWYDYIEVRDGYWRKSPLLGRFCGDKLPEVLASSDSRMWIEFRSSSNWVGKGFAAIYEAICGGEIHKNEGQIQSPNYPDDYRPMKECVWKITVSENYNVGLTFQAFEIERHDNCAYDYLEIRDGANENSPLIGHFCGYDKPEDIRSTSNTLWMKFVSDGTVNKAGFAANFFKEEDECAKPDNGGCEQRCVNTLGSYQCACDPGYELGPDKKSCEAACGGLLTKLNGTITTPGWPKEYPPNKNCVWQVVAPTQYRISMKFEFFELEGNEVCKYDYVEIRSGLSSDSKLHGKFCGTEVPEVITSQYNNMRVEFRSDNTVSKKGFKAHFFS
;
A
#
# COMPACT_ATOMS: atom_id res chain seq x y z
N GLY A 1 40.26 24.28 42.38
CA GLY A 1 40.50 25.73 42.54
C GLY A 1 39.71 26.42 41.44
N GLY A 2 38.85 27.41 41.71
CA GLY A 2 39.06 28.62 42.53
C GLY A 2 39.94 29.57 41.70
N PHE A 3 39.65 30.83 41.40
CA PHE A 3 38.76 31.93 41.86
C PHE A 3 38.66 32.90 40.63
N GLY A 4 37.82 33.94 40.50
CA GLY A 4 36.87 34.70 41.32
C GLY A 4 36.12 35.66 40.36
N GLU A 5 34.83 35.92 40.56
CA GLU A 5 34.25 37.06 41.29
C GLU A 5 34.37 38.46 40.62
N HIS A 6 33.21 39.02 40.25
CA HIS A 6 32.75 40.31 40.79
C HIS A 6 31.21 40.43 40.69
N GLY A 7 30.54 40.49 41.85
CA GLY A 7 29.13 40.88 42.03
C GLY A 7 28.94 42.40 41.89
N MET A 8 27.73 42.94 41.69
CA MET A 8 26.64 43.26 42.65
C MET A 8 25.69 44.20 41.86
N SER A 9 24.41 44.47 42.11
CA SER A 9 23.44 44.21 43.18
C SER A 9 22.03 44.54 42.64
N LYS A 10 21.00 43.93 43.25
CA LYS A 10 19.56 44.17 43.07
C LYS A 10 19.12 45.57 43.52
N LYS A 11 18.04 46.11 42.93
CA LYS A 11 16.97 46.80 43.69
C LYS A 11 15.60 46.71 42.97
N ARG A 12 14.58 46.49 43.80
CA ARG A 12 13.13 46.32 43.53
C ARG A 12 12.39 47.66 43.42
N GLY A 13 11.18 47.63 42.83
CA GLY A 13 10.05 48.57 43.04
C GLY A 13 9.50 49.12 41.72
N ALA A 14 8.38 48.65 41.14
CA ALA A 14 6.96 48.68 41.53
C ALA A 14 6.23 50.02 41.30
N LEU A 15 5.22 49.97 40.41
CA LEU A 15 3.86 50.53 40.50
C LEU A 15 3.49 51.93 39.88
N TYR A 16 2.69 51.87 38.80
CA TYR A 16 1.49 52.64 38.41
C TYR A 16 1.47 54.19 38.31
N GLN A 17 0.93 54.69 37.17
CA GLN A 17 -0.29 55.53 36.97
C GLN A 17 -0.22 56.16 35.56
N LEU A 18 -1.21 56.20 34.64
CA LEU A 18 -2.66 56.47 34.59
C LEU A 18 -2.89 57.71 33.69
N ILE A 19 -3.96 57.66 32.90
CA ILE A 19 -4.33 58.44 31.72
C ILE A 19 -5.10 59.76 32.04
N ASP A 20 -5.06 60.69 31.07
CA ASP A 20 -6.06 61.70 30.65
C ASP A 20 -6.09 63.16 31.16
N ARG A 21 -6.12 64.09 30.18
CA ARG A 21 -6.75 65.45 30.10
C ARG A 21 -6.26 66.15 28.80
N ILE A 22 -6.99 66.86 27.93
CA ILE A 22 -8.27 67.61 27.92
C ILE A 22 -8.82 67.75 26.47
N ARG A 23 -10.10 68.15 26.40
CA ARG A 23 -11.10 68.16 25.32
C ARG A 23 -11.55 69.61 24.99
N ARG A 24 -12.23 69.80 23.82
CA ARG A 24 -13.15 70.90 23.38
C ARG A 24 -12.49 72.15 22.75
N PHE A 25 -13.03 72.90 21.78
CA PHE A 25 -14.37 73.21 21.19
C PHE A 25 -14.19 73.41 19.65
N GLY A 26 -15.15 73.49 18.73
CA GLY A 26 -16.61 73.72 18.73
C GLY A 26 -17.16 73.71 17.28
N SER A 27 -18.45 74.00 17.15
CA SER A 27 -19.41 73.73 16.07
C SER A 27 -19.41 74.63 14.81
N GLY A 28 -19.73 74.02 13.66
CA GLY A 28 -20.81 74.37 12.69
C GLY A 28 -20.79 75.70 11.92
N PHE A 29 -20.90 75.63 10.58
CA PHE A 29 -21.79 76.48 9.73
C PHE A 29 -21.79 75.97 8.27
N GLU A 30 -22.99 75.84 7.68
CA GLU A 30 -23.24 75.64 6.24
C GLU A 30 -23.19 76.97 5.48
N GLN A 31 -22.74 77.00 4.21
CA GLN A 31 -23.46 77.57 3.07
C GLN A 31 -22.71 77.45 1.72
N ASN A 32 -23.51 77.26 0.67
CA ASN A 32 -23.22 77.12 -0.77
C ASN A 32 -22.39 78.25 -1.40
N ASN A 33 -21.55 77.94 -2.41
CA ASN A 33 -21.73 78.49 -3.76
C ASN A 33 -20.78 77.92 -4.83
N THR A 34 -21.21 78.11 -6.08
CA THR A 34 -20.84 77.45 -7.32
C THR A 34 -19.70 78.12 -8.12
N SER A 35 -18.97 77.26 -8.85
CA SER A 35 -18.45 77.44 -10.23
C SER A 35 -17.05 78.04 -10.52
N LYS A 36 -16.42 77.36 -11.50
CA LYS A 36 -15.39 77.77 -12.49
C LYS A 36 -13.91 77.80 -12.08
N GLY A 37 -13.25 76.66 -12.36
CA GLY A 37 -12.21 76.52 -13.38
C GLY A 37 -10.99 77.43 -13.34
N ARG A 38 -9.85 76.88 -12.90
CA ARG A 38 -8.52 77.27 -13.43
C ARG A 38 -7.54 76.11 -13.35
N THR A 39 -7.01 75.77 -14.53
CA THR A 39 -6.04 74.72 -14.82
C THR A 39 -4.74 74.94 -14.06
N THR A 40 -4.25 73.94 -13.34
CA THR A 40 -2.87 73.87 -12.84
C THR A 40 -2.28 72.48 -13.06
N VAL A 41 -1.02 72.49 -13.48
CA VAL A 41 -0.20 71.42 -14.05
C VAL A 41 0.00 70.28 -13.05
N LYS A 42 -0.36 69.05 -13.45
CA LYS A 42 -0.05 67.82 -12.69
C LYS A 42 1.42 67.46 -12.84
N PHE A 43 2.18 67.57 -11.75
CA PHE A 43 3.40 66.79 -11.57
C PHE A 43 3.03 65.31 -11.40
N SER A 44 3.59 64.47 -12.27
CA SER A 44 3.47 63.02 -12.24
C SER A 44 4.28 62.46 -11.06
N GLY A 45 3.60 62.18 -9.94
CA GLY A 45 4.12 61.28 -8.92
C GLY A 45 3.99 59.84 -9.42
N LYS A 46 5.12 59.16 -9.59
CA LYS A 46 5.17 57.71 -9.82
C LYS A 46 4.43 57.01 -8.68
N THR A 47 3.29 56.43 -8.97
CA THR A 47 2.69 55.41 -8.11
C THR A 47 3.59 54.19 -8.13
N GLU A 48 4.33 53.98 -7.04
CA GLU A 48 4.96 52.69 -6.75
C GLU A 48 3.86 51.62 -6.70
N LYS A 49 3.73 50.89 -7.80
CA LYS A 49 3.02 49.61 -7.79
C LYS A 49 3.87 48.67 -6.96
N ASN A 50 3.49 48.43 -5.71
CA ASN A 50 4.00 47.31 -4.93
C ASN A 50 3.77 46.02 -5.72
N ARG A 51 4.82 45.55 -6.40
CA ARG A 51 4.84 44.27 -7.09
C ARG A 51 5.03 43.20 -6.03
N PHE A 52 3.94 42.57 -5.64
CA PHE A 52 4.02 41.38 -4.80
C PHE A 52 4.75 40.26 -5.58
N PRO A 53 5.82 39.65 -5.01
CA PRO A 53 6.53 38.50 -5.57
C PRO A 53 5.60 37.29 -5.72
N ARG A 54 5.81 36.32 -6.65
CA ARG A 54 4.80 35.26 -6.93
C ARG A 54 5.32 33.84 -7.30
N ALA A 55 5.01 32.73 -6.57
CA ALA A 55 5.46 31.33 -6.85
C ALA A 55 4.44 30.12 -6.83
N ALA A 56 3.38 30.09 -6.02
CA ALA A 56 2.32 29.04 -6.02
C ALA A 56 1.09 29.45 -6.86
N THR A 57 0.11 28.59 -7.12
CA THR A 57 -1.12 28.99 -7.84
C THR A 57 -1.88 30.11 -7.11
N SER A 58 -2.26 31.16 -7.83
CA SER A 58 -3.14 32.23 -7.33
C SER A 58 -4.63 31.89 -7.42
N ARG A 59 -4.97 30.92 -8.27
CA ARG A 59 -6.34 30.49 -8.58
C ARG A 59 -6.88 29.59 -7.48
N THR A 60 -7.97 30.01 -6.84
CA THR A 60 -8.57 29.30 -5.71
C THR A 60 -9.22 27.99 -6.13
N GLU A 61 -9.72 27.88 -7.37
CA GLU A 61 -10.29 26.66 -7.93
C GLU A 61 -9.27 25.52 -8.08
N ARG A 62 -7.98 25.87 -8.16
CA ARG A 62 -6.85 24.94 -8.22
C ARG A 62 -6.37 24.46 -6.85
N ILE A 63 -6.90 25.00 -5.77
CA ILE A 63 -6.54 24.56 -4.41
C ILE A 63 -7.39 23.35 -4.04
N TRP A 64 -6.75 22.30 -3.52
CA TRP A 64 -7.47 21.12 -3.04
C TRP A 64 -8.31 21.45 -1.79
N PRO A 65 -9.63 21.17 -1.77
CA PRO A 65 -10.48 21.49 -0.63
C PRO A 65 -9.97 20.85 0.66
N GLY A 66 -9.66 21.69 1.66
CA GLY A 66 -9.12 21.24 2.95
C GLY A 66 -7.72 20.61 2.89
N GLY A 67 -6.99 20.79 1.79
CA GLY A 67 -5.66 20.18 1.61
C GLY A 67 -5.68 18.66 1.45
N VAL A 68 -6.84 18.08 1.13
CA VAL A 68 -7.01 16.63 0.94
C VAL A 68 -6.93 16.30 -0.54
N ILE A 69 -6.01 15.39 -0.89
CA ILE A 69 -5.70 15.01 -2.26
C ILE A 69 -5.96 13.50 -2.41
N PRO A 70 -7.13 13.10 -2.95
CA PRO A 70 -7.42 11.70 -3.20
C PRO A 70 -6.53 11.17 -4.34
N TYR A 71 -6.05 9.93 -4.22
CA TYR A 71 -5.16 9.33 -5.22
C TYR A 71 -5.54 7.90 -5.58
N VAL A 72 -5.12 7.51 -6.78
CA VAL A 72 -5.14 6.13 -7.30
C VAL A 72 -3.77 5.83 -7.92
N ILE A 73 -3.23 4.64 -7.68
CA ILE A 73 -2.00 4.17 -8.34
C ILE A 73 -2.38 3.11 -9.38
N GLY A 74 -2.10 3.40 -10.66
CA GLY A 74 -2.43 2.51 -11.77
C GLY A 74 -1.85 1.10 -11.61
N GLY A 75 -2.52 0.09 -12.18
CA GLY A 75 -2.14 -1.32 -12.08
C GLY A 75 -0.69 -1.63 -12.53
N ASN A 76 -0.20 -0.88 -13.52
CA ASN A 76 1.06 -1.14 -14.22
C ASN A 76 2.34 -0.79 -13.43
N PHE A 77 2.23 -0.37 -12.16
CA PHE A 77 3.38 -0.07 -11.30
C PHE A 77 3.72 -1.25 -10.38
N THR A 78 5.03 -1.51 -10.26
CA THR A 78 5.58 -2.53 -9.35
C THR A 78 5.38 -2.16 -7.88
N GLY A 79 5.53 -3.13 -6.97
CA GLY A 79 5.45 -2.90 -5.52
C GLY A 79 6.40 -1.78 -5.04
N THR A 80 7.66 -1.82 -5.46
CA THR A 80 8.68 -0.82 -5.12
C THR A 80 8.32 0.60 -5.62
N GLN A 81 7.73 0.71 -6.82
CA GLN A 81 7.27 2.00 -7.33
C GLN A 81 6.10 2.55 -6.51
N ARG A 82 5.13 1.68 -6.16
CA ARG A 82 3.98 2.06 -5.31
C ARG A 82 4.45 2.56 -3.95
N ALA A 83 5.39 1.84 -3.34
CA ALA A 83 6.05 2.21 -2.09
C ALA A 83 6.71 3.60 -2.17
N MET A 84 7.52 3.86 -3.20
CA MET A 84 8.14 5.15 -3.43
C MET A 84 7.12 6.29 -3.55
N PHE A 85 6.01 6.07 -4.26
CA PHE A 85 4.96 7.08 -4.39
C PHE A 85 4.33 7.40 -3.03
N LYS A 86 4.03 6.36 -2.24
CA LYS A 86 3.55 6.50 -0.86
C LYS A 86 4.58 7.23 0.02
N GLN A 87 5.86 6.94 -0.12
CA GLN A 87 6.94 7.63 0.61
C GLN A 87 7.03 9.12 0.23
N ALA A 88 6.93 9.46 -1.05
CA ALA A 88 6.93 10.85 -1.52
C ALA A 88 5.71 11.64 -1.03
N MET A 89 4.53 11.01 -0.98
CA MET A 89 3.33 11.59 -0.35
C MET A 89 3.55 11.81 1.15
N ARG A 90 4.06 10.81 1.87
CA ARG A 90 4.39 10.93 3.31
C ARG A 90 5.40 12.03 3.59
N HIS A 91 6.33 12.29 2.67
CA HIS A 91 7.30 13.39 2.79
C HIS A 91 6.60 14.76 2.79
N TRP A 92 5.64 14.99 1.90
CA TRP A 92 4.81 16.20 1.94
C TRP A 92 3.93 16.28 3.19
N GLU A 93 3.32 15.16 3.61
CA GLU A 93 2.48 15.08 4.81
C GLU A 93 3.27 15.35 6.11
N LYS A 94 4.55 14.98 6.15
CA LYS A 94 5.43 15.19 7.31
C LYS A 94 5.63 16.66 7.61
N TYR A 95 5.86 17.46 6.55
CA TYR A 95 6.23 18.87 6.72
C TYR A 95 5.05 19.83 6.55
N THR A 96 3.94 19.41 5.95
CA THR A 96 2.79 20.28 5.63
C THR A 96 1.48 19.67 6.10
N CYS A 97 0.39 20.44 6.13
CA CYS A 97 -0.96 19.93 6.41
C CYS A 97 -1.68 19.31 5.20
N VAL A 98 -1.01 19.23 4.04
CA VAL A 98 -1.54 18.49 2.90
C VAL A 98 -1.61 17.01 3.27
N THR A 99 -2.66 16.34 2.81
CA THR A 99 -2.97 14.95 3.13
C THR A 99 -3.34 14.20 1.87
N PHE A 100 -2.77 13.01 1.69
CA PHE A 100 -3.11 12.12 0.59
C PHE A 100 -3.95 10.95 1.12
N ILE A 101 -5.09 10.70 0.48
CA ILE A 101 -6.00 9.61 0.85
C ILE A 101 -6.20 8.69 -0.35
N GLU A 102 -6.27 7.38 -0.11
CA GLU A 102 -6.72 6.46 -1.14
C GLU A 102 -8.17 6.82 -1.48
N ARG A 103 -8.45 6.94 -2.78
CA ARG A 103 -9.76 7.40 -3.26
C ARG A 103 -10.85 6.38 -2.90
N SER A 104 -11.97 6.88 -2.36
CA SER A 104 -13.23 6.13 -2.27
C SER A 104 -14.18 6.56 -3.40
N ASP A 105 -14.84 7.68 -3.21
CA ASP A 105 -15.96 8.20 -4.00
C ASP A 105 -15.69 9.62 -4.50
N GLU A 106 -14.52 10.20 -4.19
CA GLU A 106 -14.19 11.56 -4.58
C GLU A 106 -14.14 11.70 -6.11
N GLU A 107 -14.78 12.76 -6.60
CA GLU A 107 -14.85 13.06 -8.03
C GLU A 107 -13.51 13.53 -8.60
N SER A 108 -12.81 14.40 -7.86
CA SER A 108 -11.50 14.94 -8.26
C SER A 108 -10.39 14.21 -7.54
N TYR A 109 -9.45 13.64 -8.27
CA TYR A 109 -8.36 12.84 -7.71
C TYR A 109 -7.17 12.76 -8.65
N ILE A 110 -6.00 12.45 -8.11
CA ILE A 110 -4.81 12.19 -8.93
C ILE A 110 -4.69 10.71 -9.29
N VAL A 111 -4.15 10.43 -10.47
CA VAL A 111 -3.87 9.06 -10.93
C VAL A 111 -2.42 8.96 -11.36
N PHE A 112 -1.64 8.17 -10.63
CA PHE A 112 -0.31 7.77 -11.08
C PHE A 112 -0.44 6.88 -12.31
N THR A 113 0.22 7.26 -13.40
CA THR A 113 0.13 6.58 -14.70
C THR A 113 1.39 6.82 -15.56
N TYR A 114 1.47 6.18 -16.73
CA TYR A 114 2.50 6.44 -17.73
C TYR A 114 1.90 7.26 -18.87
N ARG A 115 2.50 8.42 -19.19
CA ARG A 115 2.13 9.21 -20.37
C ARG A 115 3.34 9.56 -21.24
N PRO A 116 3.13 9.86 -22.54
CA PRO A 116 4.21 10.25 -23.45
C PRO A 116 4.98 11.52 -23.07
N CYS A 117 4.46 12.34 -22.15
CA CYS A 117 5.14 13.55 -21.66
C CYS A 117 6.36 13.26 -20.76
N GLY A 118 6.63 12.00 -20.41
CA GLY A 118 7.70 11.65 -19.46
C GLY A 118 7.27 11.86 -18.00
N CYS A 119 8.06 12.62 -17.24
CA CYS A 119 7.67 13.08 -15.89
C CYS A 119 6.88 14.38 -16.05
N CYS A 120 5.58 14.33 -15.82
CA CYS A 120 4.75 15.53 -15.90
C CYS A 120 3.51 15.45 -15.04
N SER A 121 3.07 16.59 -14.52
CA SER A 121 1.91 16.71 -13.66
C SER A 121 1.18 18.04 -13.89
N TYR A 122 -0.10 18.08 -13.57
CA TYR A 122 -0.89 19.30 -13.62
C TYR A 122 -0.66 20.15 -12.38
N VAL A 123 -0.70 21.48 -12.54
CA VAL A 123 -0.59 22.41 -11.42
C VAL A 123 -1.93 22.55 -10.71
N GLY A 124 -1.98 22.08 -9.47
CA GLY A 124 -3.16 22.13 -8.60
C GLY A 124 -4.27 21.16 -9.01
N ARG A 125 -5.42 21.33 -8.38
CA ARG A 125 -6.67 20.62 -8.67
C ARG A 125 -7.27 21.10 -9.99
N ARG A 126 -7.58 20.17 -10.91
CA ARG A 126 -8.31 20.49 -12.15
C ARG A 126 -9.84 20.48 -11.99
N GLY A 127 -10.36 19.66 -11.08
CA GLY A 127 -11.78 19.36 -10.99
C GLY A 127 -12.25 18.37 -12.06
N ASN A 128 -13.50 17.89 -11.92
CA ASN A 128 -14.24 17.13 -12.94
C ASN A 128 -13.58 15.80 -13.36
N GLY A 129 -13.13 14.98 -12.41
CA GLY A 129 -12.62 13.63 -12.67
C GLY A 129 -11.13 13.43 -12.38
N PRO A 130 -10.53 12.35 -12.94
CA PRO A 130 -9.12 12.02 -12.73
C PRO A 130 -8.19 13.03 -13.41
N GLN A 131 -7.13 13.44 -12.70
CA GLN A 131 -5.99 14.12 -13.30
C GLN A 131 -4.74 13.25 -13.21
N ALA A 132 -4.00 13.13 -14.32
CA ALA A 132 -2.82 12.28 -14.37
C ALA A 132 -1.61 12.97 -13.73
N ILE A 133 -0.85 12.18 -12.96
CA ILE A 133 0.54 12.42 -12.62
C ILE A 133 1.35 11.32 -13.33
N SER A 134 2.15 11.73 -14.32
CA SER A 134 2.91 10.82 -15.17
C SER A 134 4.29 10.58 -14.59
N ILE A 135 4.62 9.33 -14.27
CA ILE A 135 5.96 8.92 -13.85
C ILE A 135 6.54 8.03 -14.96
N GLY A 136 7.16 8.66 -15.96
CA GLY A 136 7.78 7.98 -17.09
C GLY A 136 9.01 7.14 -16.74
N LYS A 137 9.63 6.55 -17.77
CA LYS A 137 10.89 5.79 -17.63
C LYS A 137 11.99 6.70 -17.08
N ASN A 138 12.70 6.26 -16.02
CA ASN A 138 13.72 7.01 -15.26
C ASN A 138 13.19 8.15 -14.35
N CYS A 139 11.87 8.29 -14.20
CA CYS A 139 11.24 9.27 -13.29
C CYS A 139 10.99 8.69 -11.88
N ASP A 140 11.23 7.42 -11.70
CA ASP A 140 11.06 6.63 -10.47
C ASP A 140 12.22 6.89 -9.50
N LYS A 141 12.48 8.17 -9.23
CA LYS A 141 13.38 8.62 -8.18
C LYS A 141 12.59 9.45 -7.19
N PHE A 142 12.83 9.21 -5.91
CA PHE A 142 12.11 9.87 -4.81
C PHE A 142 11.89 11.38 -5.03
N GLY A 143 12.95 12.16 -5.27
CA GLY A 143 12.80 13.60 -5.43
C GLY A 143 12.13 14.06 -6.73
N ILE A 144 12.08 13.23 -7.77
CA ILE A 144 11.29 13.51 -8.97
C ILE A 144 9.81 13.37 -8.62
N VAL A 145 9.41 12.31 -7.92
CA VAL A 145 8.02 12.13 -7.49
C VAL A 145 7.59 13.25 -6.54
N VAL A 146 8.45 13.67 -5.61
CA VAL A 146 8.16 14.82 -4.73
C VAL A 146 7.97 16.11 -5.52
N HIS A 147 8.74 16.34 -6.60
CA HIS A 147 8.57 17.47 -7.52
C HIS A 147 7.22 17.43 -8.25
N GLU A 148 6.87 16.29 -8.84
CA GLU A 148 5.59 16.12 -9.54
C GLU A 148 4.39 16.29 -8.61
N LEU A 149 4.52 15.87 -7.34
CA LEU A 149 3.54 16.15 -6.29
C LEU A 149 3.49 17.63 -5.92
N GLY A 150 4.60 18.37 -6.01
CA GLY A 150 4.62 19.83 -5.86
C GLY A 150 3.71 20.52 -6.88
N HIS A 151 3.72 20.07 -8.13
CA HIS A 151 2.74 20.51 -9.12
C HIS A 151 1.32 20.18 -8.69
N VAL A 152 1.03 18.94 -8.27
CA VAL A 152 -0.32 18.55 -7.79
C VAL A 152 -0.81 19.47 -6.67
N ILE A 153 0.08 19.83 -5.74
CA ILE A 153 -0.21 20.72 -4.61
C ILE A 153 -0.51 22.15 -5.07
N GLY A 154 -0.01 22.55 -6.24
CA GLY A 154 -0.29 23.83 -6.86
C GLY A 154 0.93 24.69 -7.10
N PHE A 155 2.14 24.13 -7.09
CA PHE A 155 3.36 24.89 -7.31
C PHE A 155 3.72 24.98 -8.80
N TRP A 156 4.14 26.17 -9.21
CA TRP A 156 4.83 26.39 -10.48
C TRP A 156 6.32 26.21 -10.29
N HIS A 157 7.08 26.14 -11.38
CA HIS A 157 8.54 26.12 -11.25
C HIS A 157 9.06 27.47 -10.73
N GLU A 158 9.98 27.44 -9.78
CA GLU A 158 10.47 28.65 -9.09
C GLU A 158 11.14 29.63 -10.07
N HIS A 159 11.78 29.15 -11.14
CA HIS A 159 12.36 30.02 -12.17
C HIS A 159 11.32 30.64 -13.13
N THR A 160 10.03 30.41 -12.93
CA THR A 160 8.96 31.03 -13.74
C THR A 160 8.30 32.21 -13.03
N ARG A 161 8.74 32.54 -11.82
CA ARG A 161 8.22 33.69 -11.06
C ARG A 161 8.31 35.01 -11.86
N PRO A 162 7.35 35.93 -11.71
CA PRO A 162 7.39 37.24 -12.39
C PRO A 162 8.58 38.12 -11.99
N ASP A 163 9.04 37.97 -10.74
CA ASP A 163 10.18 38.65 -10.12
C ASP A 163 11.51 37.90 -10.29
N ARG A 164 11.54 36.75 -10.97
CA ARG A 164 12.76 35.93 -11.06
C ARG A 164 14.00 36.67 -11.56
N ASP A 165 13.83 37.70 -12.40
CA ASP A 165 14.95 38.37 -13.08
C ASP A 165 15.78 39.20 -12.08
N ASP A 166 15.26 39.42 -10.87
CA ASP A 166 15.98 39.99 -9.73
C ASP A 166 16.91 38.96 -9.05
N HIS A 167 16.73 37.66 -9.35
CA HIS A 167 17.36 36.53 -8.66
C HIS A 167 18.18 35.62 -9.58
N VAL A 168 17.77 35.45 -10.83
CA VAL A 168 18.43 34.58 -11.82
C VAL A 168 18.47 35.24 -13.19
N THR A 169 19.53 34.98 -13.94
CA THR A 169 19.66 35.37 -15.35
C THR A 169 19.42 34.16 -16.24
N ILE A 170 18.53 34.31 -17.22
CA ILE A 170 18.29 33.29 -18.26
C ILE A 170 19.22 33.56 -19.45
N ILE A 171 20.11 32.61 -19.75
CA ILE A 171 21.08 32.69 -20.85
C ILE A 171 20.43 32.07 -22.09
N ARG A 172 19.70 32.89 -22.85
CA ARG A 172 18.83 32.43 -23.95
C ARG A 172 19.60 31.75 -25.07
N GLU A 173 20.81 32.23 -25.35
CA GLU A 173 21.72 31.68 -26.35
C GLU A 173 22.20 30.26 -26.04
N ASN A 174 22.04 29.78 -24.80
CA ASN A 174 22.40 28.42 -24.40
C ASN A 174 21.22 27.44 -24.42
N ILE A 175 20.00 27.91 -24.67
CA ILE A 175 18.79 27.08 -24.71
C ILE A 175 18.73 26.30 -26.03
N GLN A 176 18.27 25.05 -25.97
CA GLN A 176 17.97 24.25 -27.17
C GLN A 176 16.88 24.92 -28.02
N PRO A 177 17.03 24.99 -29.35
CA PRO A 177 16.01 25.57 -30.22
C PRO A 177 14.63 24.93 -29.99
N GLY A 178 13.61 25.75 -29.75
CA GLY A 178 12.23 25.32 -29.51
C GLY A 178 11.89 25.03 -28.04
N GLN A 179 12.84 25.16 -27.12
CA GLN A 179 12.63 24.96 -25.67
C GLN A 179 12.50 26.27 -24.88
N GLU A 180 12.53 27.43 -25.54
CA GLU A 180 12.53 28.76 -24.91
C GLU A 180 11.24 29.03 -24.13
N TYR A 181 10.12 28.39 -24.51
CA TYR A 181 8.83 28.55 -23.84
C TYR A 181 8.86 28.10 -22.38
N ASN A 182 9.71 27.12 -22.02
CA ASN A 182 9.89 26.64 -20.64
C ASN A 182 10.49 27.70 -19.70
N PHE A 183 11.04 28.77 -20.27
CA PHE A 183 11.65 29.89 -19.55
C PHE A 183 10.78 31.14 -19.65
N LEU A 184 9.52 31.06 -20.05
CA LEU A 184 8.60 32.19 -19.95
C LEU A 184 8.24 32.42 -18.48
N LYS A 185 8.04 33.70 -18.11
CA LYS A 185 7.54 34.06 -16.78
C LYS A 185 6.03 33.82 -16.75
N MET A 186 5.53 33.35 -15.62
CA MET A 186 4.10 33.22 -15.39
C MET A 186 3.44 34.59 -15.34
N GLU A 187 2.23 34.68 -15.88
CA GLU A 187 1.42 35.89 -15.76
C GLU A 187 1.09 36.15 -14.28
N PRO A 188 1.15 37.41 -13.82
CA PRO A 188 0.89 37.72 -12.41
C PRO A 188 -0.43 37.11 -11.91
N GLY A 189 -1.48 37.12 -12.74
CA GLY A 189 -2.79 36.55 -12.39
C GLY A 189 -2.82 35.04 -12.10
N GLU A 190 -1.78 34.27 -12.46
CA GLU A 190 -1.72 32.80 -12.34
C GLU A 190 -0.92 32.28 -11.13
N VAL A 191 -0.13 33.15 -10.52
CA VAL A 191 0.89 32.76 -9.53
C VAL A 191 0.88 33.68 -8.31
N ASN A 192 1.26 33.21 -7.12
CA ASN A 192 1.27 33.93 -5.84
C ASN A 192 2.30 33.30 -4.88
N SER A 193 3.26 34.06 -4.35
CA SER A 193 4.37 33.58 -3.52
C SER A 193 3.94 33.40 -2.08
N LEU A 194 2.78 33.97 -1.74
CA LEU A 194 2.26 34.05 -0.38
C LEU A 194 3.24 34.81 0.55
N GLY A 195 4.02 35.74 -0.04
CA GLY A 195 5.02 36.53 0.67
C GLY A 195 6.30 35.78 1.01
N GLU A 196 6.56 34.63 0.37
CA GLU A 196 7.83 33.90 0.50
C GLU A 196 8.93 34.49 -0.41
N PRO A 197 10.20 34.51 0.05
CA PRO A 197 11.34 34.94 -0.77
C PRO A 197 11.60 33.99 -1.95
N TYR A 198 12.52 34.35 -2.83
CA TYR A 198 12.98 33.45 -3.90
C TYR A 198 13.74 32.26 -3.31
N ASP A 199 13.33 31.04 -3.64
CA ASP A 199 13.90 29.83 -3.05
C ASP A 199 14.78 29.07 -4.05
N PHE A 200 16.08 29.37 -4.02
CA PHE A 200 17.08 28.68 -4.84
C PHE A 200 17.17 27.17 -4.56
N ASP A 201 16.86 26.73 -3.33
CA ASP A 201 16.89 25.30 -2.92
C ASP A 201 15.55 24.60 -3.21
N SER A 202 14.55 25.31 -3.75
CA SER A 202 13.23 24.74 -4.04
C SER A 202 13.33 23.49 -4.91
N ILE A 203 12.57 22.46 -4.52
CA ILE A 203 12.46 21.26 -5.35
C ILE A 203 11.82 21.57 -6.71
N MET A 204 11.09 22.68 -6.81
CA MET A 204 10.43 23.16 -8.02
C MET A 204 11.35 24.01 -8.91
N HIS A 205 12.60 24.26 -8.52
CA HIS A 205 13.55 25.00 -9.35
C HIS A 205 14.19 24.09 -10.41
N TYR A 206 14.40 24.61 -11.62
CA TYR A 206 15.20 23.93 -12.65
C TYR A 206 16.69 23.89 -12.30
N ALA A 207 17.42 22.92 -12.85
CA ALA A 207 18.87 22.89 -12.73
C ALA A 207 19.51 23.90 -13.67
N ARG A 208 20.76 24.29 -13.37
CA ARG A 208 21.50 25.30 -14.13
C ARG A 208 21.60 25.06 -15.63
N ASN A 209 21.57 23.79 -16.06
CA ASN A 209 21.76 23.35 -17.45
C ASN A 209 20.50 22.69 -18.05
N THR A 210 19.33 22.81 -17.41
CA THR A 210 18.08 22.24 -17.94
C THR A 210 17.77 22.83 -19.33
N PHE A 211 17.43 21.99 -20.31
CA PHE A 211 17.24 22.36 -21.73
C PHE A 211 18.44 23.05 -22.40
N SER A 212 19.67 22.80 -21.93
CA SER A 212 20.88 23.36 -22.53
C SER A 212 21.26 22.69 -23.84
N ARG A 213 21.72 23.48 -24.81
CA ARG A 213 22.26 22.98 -26.10
C ARG A 213 23.66 22.39 -26.00
N GLY A 214 24.32 22.52 -24.84
CA GLY A 214 25.66 21.99 -24.60
C GLY A 214 25.84 21.50 -23.17
N MET A 215 26.62 20.42 -22.99
CA MET A 215 26.73 19.69 -21.71
C MET A 215 27.22 20.55 -20.53
N PHE A 216 28.02 21.60 -20.81
CA PHE A 216 28.62 22.49 -19.82
C PHE A 216 28.09 23.93 -19.89
N LEU A 217 27.01 24.15 -20.65
CA LEU A 217 26.43 25.48 -20.80
C LEU A 217 25.26 25.64 -19.84
N ASP A 218 25.29 26.71 -19.05
CA ASP A 218 24.17 27.09 -18.20
C ASP A 218 23.10 27.80 -19.00
N THR A 219 21.85 27.44 -18.76
CA THR A 219 20.65 28.16 -19.20
C THR A 219 20.10 29.06 -18.11
N ILE A 220 20.37 28.74 -16.83
CA ILE A 220 19.97 29.54 -15.66
C ILE A 220 21.19 29.83 -14.81
N LEU A 221 21.47 31.11 -14.58
CA LEU A 221 22.58 31.58 -13.77
C LEU A 221 22.06 32.35 -12.54
N PRO A 222 22.19 31.80 -11.32
CA PRO A 222 21.80 32.50 -10.09
C PRO A 222 22.63 33.75 -9.82
N SER A 223 22.00 34.83 -9.35
CA SER A 223 22.67 36.02 -8.84
C SER A 223 23.58 35.66 -7.65
N ARG A 224 24.63 36.46 -7.43
CA ARG A 224 25.53 36.26 -6.28
C ARG A 224 24.84 36.72 -5.00
N ASP A 225 25.07 35.99 -3.91
CA ASP A 225 24.67 36.39 -2.57
C ASP A 225 25.58 37.50 -2.01
N ASP A 226 25.31 37.93 -0.77
CA ASP A 226 26.05 38.99 -0.08
C ASP A 226 27.55 38.66 0.10
N ASN A 227 27.91 37.37 0.07
CA ASN A 227 29.29 36.89 0.14
C ASN A 227 29.94 36.72 -1.25
N GLY A 228 29.24 37.09 -2.32
CA GLY A 228 29.69 36.94 -3.69
C GLY A 228 29.60 35.51 -4.23
N ILE A 229 28.97 34.58 -3.51
CA ILE A 229 28.83 33.17 -3.89
C ILE A 229 27.51 32.97 -4.64
N ARG A 230 27.51 32.12 -5.66
CA ARG A 230 26.26 31.76 -6.35
C ARG A 230 25.59 30.59 -5.61
N PRO A 231 24.31 30.71 -5.23
CA PRO A 231 23.60 29.61 -4.59
C PRO A 231 23.44 28.43 -5.55
N ALA A 232 23.40 27.22 -5.01
CA ALA A 232 23.08 26.02 -5.77
C ALA A 232 21.58 26.00 -6.13
N ILE A 233 21.25 25.47 -7.31
CA ILE A 233 19.87 25.35 -7.81
C ILE A 233 19.61 23.97 -8.41
N GLY A 234 18.34 23.56 -8.42
CA GLY A 234 17.88 22.35 -9.13
C GLY A 234 18.06 21.04 -8.37
N GLN A 235 18.12 21.08 -7.04
CA GLN A 235 18.17 19.87 -6.23
C GLN A 235 16.90 19.00 -6.42
N ARG A 236 17.05 17.68 -6.27
CA ARG A 236 15.98 16.67 -6.40
C ARG A 236 16.04 15.67 -5.26
N THR A 237 16.20 16.17 -4.03
CA THR A 237 16.44 15.35 -2.84
C THR A 237 15.37 15.52 -1.77
N ARG A 238 14.91 16.75 -1.51
CA ARG A 238 14.00 17.06 -0.40
C ARG A 238 13.18 18.32 -0.67
N LEU A 239 12.27 18.63 0.26
CA LEU A 239 11.59 19.92 0.29
C LEU A 239 12.51 20.94 0.97
N SER A 240 12.60 22.12 0.38
CA SER A 240 13.26 23.28 0.99
C SER A 240 12.38 23.90 2.08
N LYS A 241 12.96 24.83 2.86
CA LYS A 241 12.19 25.59 3.85
C LYS A 241 11.11 26.45 3.19
N GLY A 242 11.36 27.03 2.01
CA GLY A 242 10.39 27.83 1.29
C GLY A 242 9.28 26.98 0.69
N ASP A 243 9.58 25.79 0.15
CA ASP A 243 8.53 24.85 -0.31
C ASP A 243 7.54 24.54 0.81
N ILE A 244 8.05 24.24 2.01
CA ILE A 244 7.25 23.91 3.19
C ILE A 244 6.43 25.11 3.66
N ALA A 245 7.06 26.28 3.79
CA ALA A 245 6.39 27.50 4.25
C ALA A 245 5.29 27.95 3.27
N GLN A 246 5.57 27.90 1.97
CA GLN A 246 4.61 28.26 0.93
C GLN A 246 3.42 27.30 0.93
N ALA A 247 3.63 25.99 1.05
CA ALA A 247 2.54 25.02 1.13
C ALA A 247 1.69 25.23 2.38
N ARG A 248 2.32 25.54 3.52
CA ARG A 248 1.62 25.82 4.78
C ARG A 248 0.72 27.04 4.67
N LYS A 249 1.19 28.10 4.00
CA LYS A 249 0.38 29.29 3.73
C LYS A 249 -0.74 29.02 2.72
N LEU A 250 -0.45 28.26 1.66
CA LEU A 250 -1.40 27.96 0.58
C LEU A 250 -2.63 27.22 1.13
N TYR A 251 -2.39 26.24 2.00
CA TYR A 251 -3.44 25.40 2.60
C TYR A 251 -3.89 25.86 3.99
N ARG A 252 -3.40 27.02 4.47
CA ARG A 252 -3.74 27.60 5.78
C ARG A 252 -3.60 26.57 6.91
N CYS A 253 -2.42 25.95 6.99
CA CYS A 253 -2.18 24.92 7.99
C CYS A 253 -2.40 25.43 9.41
N PRO A 254 -2.86 24.56 10.34
CA PRO A 254 -3.01 24.90 11.75
C PRO A 254 -1.72 25.48 12.33
N ALA A 255 -1.86 26.38 13.30
CA ALA A 255 -0.73 27.05 13.94
C ALA A 255 0.13 26.10 14.80
N CYS A 256 -0.45 24.98 15.22
CA CYS A 256 0.16 23.98 16.09
C CYS A 256 -0.27 22.56 15.71
N GLY A 257 0.41 21.59 16.31
CA GLY A 257 0.32 20.19 15.93
C GLY A 257 1.27 19.85 14.78
N GLU A 258 1.45 18.55 14.57
CA GLU A 258 2.41 18.02 13.60
C GLU A 258 2.06 16.62 13.15
N THR A 259 2.82 16.12 12.17
CA THR A 259 2.71 14.74 11.72
C THR A 259 3.74 13.88 12.45
N LEU A 260 3.26 12.93 13.24
CA LEU A 260 4.04 12.00 14.04
C LEU A 260 4.16 10.68 13.27
N GLN A 261 5.40 10.26 12.95
CA GLN A 261 5.66 9.07 12.12
C GLN A 261 6.49 7.99 12.82
N GLU A 262 6.95 8.27 14.03
CA GLU A 262 7.69 7.31 14.85
C GLU A 262 6.74 6.22 15.38
N SER A 263 7.28 5.04 15.71
CA SER A 263 6.49 3.94 16.24
C SER A 263 5.96 4.20 17.65
N THR A 264 6.61 5.07 18.41
CA THR A 264 6.10 5.55 19.70
C THR A 264 6.36 7.04 19.79
N GLY A 265 5.53 7.75 20.54
CA GLY A 265 5.74 9.17 20.74
C GLY A 265 4.79 9.76 21.77
N ASN A 266 5.14 10.94 22.26
CA ASN A 266 4.28 11.72 23.12
C ASN A 266 4.03 13.10 22.50
N PHE A 267 2.89 13.70 22.83
CA PHE A 267 2.55 15.04 22.42
C PHE A 267 1.59 15.67 23.43
N SER A 268 1.58 16.99 23.47
CA SER A 268 0.74 17.74 24.40
C SER A 268 0.14 18.98 23.75
N SER A 269 -0.90 19.52 24.37
CA SER A 269 -1.41 20.83 23.99
C SER A 269 -0.33 21.92 24.14
N PRO A 270 -0.37 22.99 23.33
CA PRO A 270 0.55 24.12 23.50
C PRO A 270 0.50 24.69 24.91
N GLY A 271 1.65 25.07 25.47
CA GLY A 271 1.73 25.65 26.80
C GLY A 271 1.56 24.67 27.97
N PHE A 272 1.28 23.39 27.73
CA PHE A 272 1.23 22.36 28.78
C PHE A 272 2.56 22.29 29.56
N PRO A 273 2.54 22.19 30.90
CA PRO A 273 1.39 22.07 31.80
C PRO A 273 0.83 23.41 32.31
N ASN A 274 1.33 24.54 31.82
CA ASN A 274 0.98 25.88 32.31
C ASN A 274 -0.36 26.42 31.77
N GLY A 275 -1.01 25.67 30.89
CA GLY A 275 -2.29 26.02 30.28
C GLY A 275 -2.18 26.37 28.79
N TYR A 276 -3.22 26.02 28.05
CA TYR A 276 -3.28 26.25 26.60
C TYR A 276 -3.83 27.64 26.26
N PRO A 277 -3.41 28.26 25.14
CA PRO A 277 -3.96 29.54 24.71
C PRO A 277 -5.44 29.43 24.30
N SER A 278 -6.23 30.49 24.53
CA SER A 278 -7.60 30.57 24.02
C SER A 278 -7.61 30.62 22.47
N TYR A 279 -8.71 30.17 21.86
CA TYR A 279 -8.89 30.16 20.40
C TYR A 279 -7.83 29.34 19.63
N THR A 280 -7.24 28.35 20.30
CA THR A 280 -6.22 27.46 19.72
C THR A 280 -6.85 26.44 18.79
N HIS A 281 -6.19 26.18 17.66
CA HIS A 281 -6.51 25.10 16.74
C HIS A 281 -5.25 24.33 16.38
N CYS A 282 -5.13 23.11 16.90
CA CYS A 282 -4.02 22.20 16.61
C CYS A 282 -4.53 20.93 15.95
N ILE A 283 -3.74 20.38 15.03
CA ILE A 283 -4.02 19.08 14.43
C ILE A 283 -2.76 18.22 14.49
N TRP A 284 -2.87 17.06 15.12
CA TRP A 284 -1.87 16.01 15.03
C TRP A 284 -2.34 14.90 14.10
N ARG A 285 -1.38 14.34 13.38
CA ARG A 285 -1.58 13.24 12.45
C ARG A 285 -0.56 12.17 12.77
N ILE A 286 -1.00 11.03 13.26
CA ILE A 286 -0.14 9.89 13.52
C ILE A 286 -0.19 8.98 12.30
N SER A 287 0.96 8.71 11.68
CA SER A 287 1.09 7.79 10.54
C SER A 287 2.27 6.86 10.77
N VAL A 288 1.96 5.66 11.24
CA VAL A 288 2.92 4.60 11.53
C VAL A 288 3.17 3.74 10.29
N THR A 289 3.85 2.62 10.43
CA THR A 289 4.16 1.73 9.30
C THR A 289 2.87 1.04 8.82
N PRO A 290 2.64 0.89 7.50
CA PRO A 290 1.51 0.11 7.00
C PRO A 290 1.46 -1.29 7.61
N GLY A 291 0.26 -1.78 7.94
CA GLY A 291 0.06 -3.05 8.66
C GLY A 291 0.13 -2.94 10.19
N GLU A 292 0.53 -1.79 10.73
CA GLU A 292 0.42 -1.47 12.16
C GLU A 292 -0.89 -0.70 12.45
N LYS A 293 -1.32 -0.74 13.71
CA LYS A 293 -2.40 0.05 14.30
C LYS A 293 -1.81 0.97 15.38
N ILE A 294 -2.52 2.04 15.68
CA ILE A 294 -2.09 3.05 16.64
C ILE A 294 -2.94 2.91 17.89
N VAL A 295 -2.30 2.70 19.03
CA VAL A 295 -2.89 2.78 20.36
C VAL A 295 -2.56 4.15 20.95
N LEU A 296 -3.58 4.91 21.34
CA LEU A 296 -3.47 6.25 21.90
C LEU A 296 -3.98 6.24 23.34
N ASN A 297 -3.15 6.74 24.26
CA ASN A 297 -3.48 6.86 25.66
C ASN A 297 -3.26 8.32 26.15
N PHE A 298 -4.30 8.91 26.73
CA PHE A 298 -4.20 10.22 27.36
C PHE A 298 -3.69 10.06 28.81
N THR A 299 -2.52 10.64 29.09
CA THR A 299 -1.91 10.59 30.43
C THR A 299 -2.47 11.66 31.35
N THR A 300 -2.84 12.82 30.79
CA THR A 300 -3.43 13.95 31.50
C THR A 300 -4.41 14.67 30.60
N MET A 301 -5.49 15.20 31.19
CA MET A 301 -6.45 16.05 30.49
C MET A 301 -7.10 16.99 31.50
N ASP A 302 -7.14 18.28 31.15
CA ASP A 302 -7.80 19.34 31.89
C ASP A 302 -8.22 20.41 30.88
N LEU A 303 -9.40 20.21 30.30
CA LEU A 303 -10.03 21.09 29.31
C LEU A 303 -11.31 21.70 29.88
N TYR A 304 -11.72 22.85 29.35
CA TYR A 304 -12.99 23.45 29.75
C TYR A 304 -14.19 22.51 29.48
N LYS A 305 -14.83 22.05 30.55
CA LYS A 305 -15.97 21.13 30.48
C LYS A 305 -17.22 21.86 29.98
N SER A 306 -17.83 21.32 28.93
CA SER A 306 -19.09 21.83 28.38
C SER A 306 -19.99 20.70 27.92
N SER A 307 -21.30 20.97 27.80
CA SER A 307 -22.24 20.00 27.24
C SER A 307 -21.81 19.63 25.82
N LEU A 308 -21.71 18.32 25.55
CA LEU A 308 -21.27 17.77 24.26
C LEU A 308 -19.90 18.31 23.77
N CYS A 309 -19.08 18.84 24.67
CA CYS A 309 -17.77 19.41 24.36
C CYS A 309 -17.80 20.49 23.25
N TRP A 310 -18.79 21.38 23.30
CA TRP A 310 -19.01 22.42 22.28
C TRP A 310 -17.88 23.45 22.19
N TYR A 311 -17.27 23.81 23.32
CA TYR A 311 -16.27 24.89 23.36
C TYR A 311 -14.85 24.36 23.13
N ASP A 312 -14.32 23.67 24.13
CA ASP A 312 -12.96 23.13 24.11
C ASP A 312 -13.04 21.62 24.04
N TYR A 313 -12.36 21.02 23.07
CA TYR A 313 -12.43 19.58 22.85
C TYR A 313 -11.17 19.01 22.20
N ILE A 314 -10.95 17.73 22.46
CA ILE A 314 -10.08 16.87 21.66
C ILE A 314 -10.99 15.91 20.89
N GLU A 315 -10.81 15.85 19.58
CA GLU A 315 -11.50 14.93 18.70
C GLU A 315 -10.49 13.96 18.10
N VAL A 316 -10.74 12.65 18.26
CA VAL A 316 -9.88 11.57 17.74
C VAL A 316 -10.66 10.81 16.68
N ARG A 317 -10.05 10.60 15.52
CA ARG A 317 -10.64 9.92 14.36
C ARG A 317 -9.75 8.81 13.84
N ASP A 318 -10.40 7.74 13.39
CA ASP A 318 -9.79 6.53 12.83
C ASP A 318 -9.44 6.72 11.35
N GLY A 319 -8.21 7.12 11.07
CA GLY A 319 -7.74 7.49 9.75
C GLY A 319 -7.00 8.82 9.77
N TYR A 320 -6.96 9.53 8.64
CA TYR A 320 -5.96 10.60 8.45
C TYR A 320 -6.53 11.96 8.07
N TRP A 321 -7.85 12.12 8.18
CA TRP A 321 -8.49 13.38 7.84
C TRP A 321 -9.81 13.60 8.60
N ARG A 322 -10.34 14.82 8.53
CA ARG A 322 -11.48 15.27 9.34
C ARG A 322 -12.82 14.54 9.12
N LYS A 323 -13.01 13.77 8.04
CA LYS A 323 -14.23 12.94 7.87
C LYS A 323 -13.99 11.45 8.13
N SER A 324 -12.81 11.07 8.59
CA SER A 324 -12.56 9.72 9.10
C SER A 324 -13.55 9.38 10.23
N PRO A 325 -13.91 8.09 10.40
CA PRO A 325 -14.77 7.63 11.50
C PRO A 325 -14.35 8.21 12.85
N LEU A 326 -15.32 8.67 13.63
CA LEU A 326 -15.07 9.29 14.94
C LEU A 326 -14.82 8.19 15.98
N LEU A 327 -13.65 8.21 16.64
CA LEU A 327 -13.36 7.36 17.80
C LEU A 327 -13.91 8.00 19.08
N GLY A 328 -13.80 9.32 19.20
CA GLY A 328 -14.44 10.04 20.28
C GLY A 328 -14.12 11.52 20.32
N ARG A 329 -14.93 12.25 21.10
CA ARG A 329 -14.76 13.68 21.37
C ARG A 329 -14.80 13.92 22.88
N PHE A 330 -13.77 14.56 23.41
CA PHE A 330 -13.48 14.60 24.84
C PHE A 330 -13.24 16.03 25.32
N CYS A 331 -13.67 16.32 26.55
CA CYS A 331 -13.46 17.58 27.25
C CYS A 331 -13.61 17.37 28.77
N GLY A 332 -13.26 18.38 29.57
CA GLY A 332 -13.18 18.22 31.02
C GLY A 332 -11.86 17.59 31.45
N ASP A 333 -11.91 16.89 32.58
CA ASP A 333 -10.77 16.31 33.31
C ASP A 333 -10.79 14.77 33.33
N LYS A 334 -11.89 14.15 32.92
CA LYS A 334 -12.03 12.69 32.88
C LYS A 334 -11.28 12.11 31.68
N LEU A 335 -10.22 11.35 31.93
CA LEU A 335 -9.47 10.64 30.88
C LEU A 335 -10.38 9.65 30.12
N PRO A 336 -10.30 9.59 28.79
CA PRO A 336 -10.97 8.57 27.99
C PRO A 336 -10.29 7.20 28.18
N GLU A 337 -11.00 6.14 27.79
CA GLU A 337 -10.39 4.82 27.63
C GLU A 337 -9.36 4.83 26.50
N VAL A 338 -8.46 3.85 26.52
CA VAL A 338 -7.42 3.69 25.50
C VAL A 338 -8.08 3.51 24.13
N LEU A 339 -7.66 4.32 23.16
CA LEU A 339 -8.22 4.33 21.82
C LEU A 339 -7.29 3.56 20.88
N ALA A 340 -7.85 2.74 20.01
CA ALA A 340 -7.11 2.04 18.97
C ALA A 340 -7.67 2.39 17.58
N SER A 341 -6.78 2.63 16.61
CA SER A 341 -7.17 2.75 15.21
C SER A 341 -7.40 1.37 14.57
N SER A 342 -8.16 1.34 13.48
CA SER A 342 -8.34 0.14 12.66
C SER A 342 -7.14 -0.11 11.72
N ASP A 343 -6.39 0.94 11.39
CA ASP A 343 -5.26 0.94 10.45
C ASP A 343 -4.12 1.88 10.94
N SER A 344 -3.08 2.05 10.13
CA SER A 344 -1.82 2.76 10.38
C SER A 344 -1.91 4.29 10.48
N ARG A 345 -3.12 4.86 10.55
CA ARG A 345 -3.33 6.32 10.52
C ARG A 345 -4.37 6.75 11.56
N MET A 346 -4.05 7.81 12.31
CA MET A 346 -4.96 8.42 13.30
C MET A 346 -4.89 9.95 13.21
N TRP A 347 -6.05 10.61 13.29
CA TRP A 347 -6.18 12.07 13.17
C TRP A 347 -6.73 12.63 14.48
N ILE A 348 -6.09 13.68 14.98
CA ILE A 348 -6.39 14.25 16.30
C ILE A 348 -6.49 15.77 16.15
N GLU A 349 -7.64 16.34 16.50
CA GLU A 349 -7.84 17.78 16.53
C GLU A 349 -8.07 18.24 17.96
N PHE A 350 -7.30 19.25 18.37
CA PHE A 350 -7.59 20.02 19.55
C PHE A 350 -8.10 21.39 19.13
N ARG A 351 -9.27 21.77 19.65
CA ARG A 351 -9.84 23.08 19.44
C ARG A 351 -10.23 23.69 20.78
N SER A 352 -9.76 24.90 21.03
CA SER A 352 -10.25 25.77 22.08
C SER A 352 -10.99 26.94 21.44
N SER A 353 -12.14 27.31 22.00
CA SER A 353 -12.93 28.45 21.52
C SER A 353 -13.47 29.32 22.66
N SER A 354 -13.14 28.98 23.91
CA SER A 354 -13.50 29.74 25.08
C SER A 354 -12.34 30.60 25.60
N ASN A 355 -12.66 31.59 26.44
CA ASN A 355 -11.67 32.36 27.20
C ASN A 355 -11.19 31.64 28.46
N TRP A 356 -11.82 30.51 28.80
CA TRP A 356 -11.51 29.71 29.98
C TRP A 356 -10.51 28.63 29.59
N VAL A 357 -9.33 28.66 30.22
CA VAL A 357 -8.23 27.77 29.88
C VAL A 357 -7.98 26.80 31.03
N GLY A 358 -7.91 25.50 30.72
CA GLY A 358 -7.38 24.49 31.64
C GLY A 358 -5.87 24.28 31.41
N LYS A 359 -5.26 23.34 32.14
CA LYS A 359 -3.84 23.00 31.96
C LYS A 359 -3.53 22.37 30.61
N GLY A 360 -4.54 21.80 29.94
CA GLY A 360 -4.43 21.15 28.64
C GLY A 360 -4.36 19.63 28.75
N PHE A 361 -3.68 18.98 27.81
CA PHE A 361 -3.58 17.53 27.78
C PHE A 361 -2.18 17.07 27.39
N ALA A 362 -1.85 15.84 27.78
CA ALA A 362 -0.69 15.11 27.27
C ALA A 362 -1.11 13.67 26.94
N ALA A 363 -0.65 13.18 25.79
CA ALA A 363 -0.94 11.85 25.30
C ALA A 363 0.34 11.14 24.85
N ILE A 364 0.32 9.81 24.94
CA ILE A 364 1.33 8.92 24.40
C ILE A 364 0.65 8.00 23.39
N TYR A 365 1.34 7.68 22.31
CA TYR A 365 0.88 6.69 21.35
C TYR A 365 1.97 5.64 21.09
N GLU A 366 1.52 4.45 20.70
CA GLU A 366 2.37 3.36 20.25
C GLU A 366 1.78 2.67 19.03
N ALA A 367 2.65 2.23 18.13
CA ALA A 367 2.35 1.42 16.97
C ALA A 367 2.42 -0.05 17.37
N ILE A 368 1.32 -0.76 17.22
CA ILE A 368 1.22 -2.20 17.46
C ILE A 368 0.89 -2.91 16.15
N CYS A 369 1.28 -4.16 16.01
CA CYS A 369 0.84 -5.02 14.91
C CYS A 369 0.14 -6.25 15.47
N GLY A 370 -0.73 -6.86 14.68
CA GLY A 370 -1.51 -8.00 15.14
C GLY A 370 -2.87 -7.65 15.76
N GLY A 371 -3.24 -8.45 16.76
CA GLY A 371 -4.50 -8.40 17.49
C GLY A 371 -5.44 -9.56 17.14
N GLU A 372 -6.64 -9.51 17.72
CA GLU A 372 -7.70 -10.48 17.48
C GLU A 372 -8.46 -10.16 16.19
N ILE A 373 -8.73 -11.19 15.37
CA ILE A 373 -9.44 -11.10 14.10
C ILE A 373 -10.61 -12.07 14.14
N HIS A 374 -11.84 -11.53 14.13
CA HIS A 374 -13.08 -12.29 14.06
C HIS A 374 -13.72 -12.12 12.68
N LYS A 375 -13.21 -12.84 11.68
CA LYS A 375 -13.67 -12.78 10.29
C LYS A 375 -13.55 -14.17 9.65
N ASN A 376 -14.41 -14.45 8.67
CA ASN A 376 -14.37 -15.70 7.91
C ASN A 376 -13.36 -15.68 6.75
N GLU A 377 -12.82 -14.53 6.41
CA GLU A 377 -11.77 -14.38 5.41
C GLU A 377 -11.03 -13.06 5.61
N GLY A 378 -9.81 -13.00 5.10
CA GLY A 378 -9.02 -11.78 5.09
C GLY A 378 -7.57 -12.04 4.73
N GLN A 379 -6.77 -10.98 4.84
CA GLN A 379 -5.36 -11.00 4.53
C GLN A 379 -4.56 -10.48 5.72
N ILE A 380 -3.41 -11.11 5.97
CA ILE A 380 -2.43 -10.71 6.96
C ILE A 380 -1.12 -10.48 6.25
N GLN A 381 -0.45 -9.39 6.60
CA GLN A 381 0.84 -9.01 6.04
C GLN A 381 1.79 -8.68 7.18
N SER A 382 3.08 -8.94 6.97
CA SER A 382 4.12 -8.37 7.82
C SER A 382 4.06 -6.84 7.77
N PRO A 383 4.42 -6.14 8.86
CA PRO A 383 4.49 -4.69 8.85
C PRO A 383 5.37 -4.19 7.69
N ASN A 384 4.93 -3.13 7.03
CA ASN A 384 5.59 -2.48 5.89
C ASN A 384 5.53 -3.21 4.53
N TYR A 385 4.96 -4.41 4.44
CA TYR A 385 4.88 -5.14 3.17
C TYR A 385 4.24 -4.27 2.05
N PRO A 386 4.77 -4.27 0.81
CA PRO A 386 5.82 -5.14 0.27
C PRO A 386 7.26 -4.63 0.46
N ASP A 387 7.46 -3.53 1.18
CA ASP A 387 8.80 -3.07 1.55
C ASP A 387 9.34 -3.87 2.73
N ASP A 388 10.64 -3.73 2.99
CA ASP A 388 11.28 -4.45 4.08
C ASP A 388 10.61 -4.16 5.43
N TYR A 389 10.32 -5.21 6.21
CA TYR A 389 9.76 -5.05 7.55
C TYR A 389 10.71 -4.29 8.47
N ARG A 390 10.17 -3.70 9.53
CA ARG A 390 10.98 -2.99 10.52
C ARG A 390 11.69 -3.99 11.46
N PRO A 391 12.89 -3.65 11.96
CA PRO A 391 13.56 -4.45 12.98
C PRO A 391 12.82 -4.37 14.33
N MET A 392 13.09 -5.34 15.20
CA MET A 392 12.58 -5.41 16.58
C MET A 392 11.04 -5.40 16.66
N LYS A 393 10.37 -6.10 15.75
CA LYS A 393 8.91 -6.22 15.73
C LYS A 393 8.49 -7.57 16.29
N GLU A 394 7.41 -7.53 17.06
CA GLU A 394 6.69 -8.72 17.51
C GLU A 394 5.19 -8.50 17.21
N CYS A 395 4.66 -9.29 16.28
CA CYS A 395 3.28 -9.18 15.84
C CYS A 395 2.56 -10.49 16.12
N VAL A 396 1.46 -10.45 16.88
CA VAL A 396 0.69 -11.64 17.22
C VAL A 396 -0.74 -11.49 16.69
N TRP A 397 -1.14 -12.37 15.80
CA TRP A 397 -2.49 -12.46 15.27
C TRP A 397 -3.21 -13.68 15.85
N LYS A 398 -4.42 -13.46 16.35
CA LYS A 398 -5.33 -14.52 16.76
C LYS A 398 -6.55 -14.51 15.85
N ILE A 399 -6.59 -15.46 14.94
CA ILE A 399 -7.62 -15.57 13.91
C ILE A 399 -8.72 -16.48 14.45
N THR A 400 -9.96 -16.03 14.38
CA THR A 400 -11.14 -16.80 14.74
C THR A 400 -12.15 -16.72 13.61
N VAL A 401 -12.48 -17.87 13.03
CA VAL A 401 -13.57 -18.02 12.04
C VAL A 401 -14.84 -18.50 12.76
N SER A 402 -15.93 -18.58 12.00
CA SER A 402 -17.21 -19.08 12.48
C SER A 402 -17.09 -20.47 13.12
N GLU A 403 -17.92 -20.74 14.12
CA GLU A 403 -17.96 -22.03 14.82
C GLU A 403 -18.24 -23.19 13.84
N ASN A 404 -17.66 -24.36 14.15
CA ASN A 404 -17.73 -25.60 13.33
C ASN A 404 -16.96 -25.57 12.01
N TYR A 405 -16.11 -24.57 11.78
CA TYR A 405 -15.21 -24.51 10.62
C TYR A 405 -13.76 -24.50 11.07
N ASN A 406 -12.86 -24.74 10.12
CA ASN A 406 -11.42 -24.66 10.31
C ASN A 406 -10.89 -23.36 9.70
N VAL A 407 -9.68 -22.97 10.07
CA VAL A 407 -8.95 -21.86 9.46
C VAL A 407 -8.02 -22.45 8.39
N GLY A 408 -8.26 -22.09 7.13
CA GLY A 408 -7.32 -22.28 6.03
C GLY A 408 -6.40 -21.06 5.93
N LEU A 409 -5.11 -21.28 5.69
CA LEU A 409 -4.11 -20.24 5.51
C LEU A 409 -3.22 -20.55 4.31
N THR A 410 -3.10 -19.59 3.39
CA THR A 410 -2.27 -19.71 2.19
C THR A 410 -1.36 -18.50 2.03
N PHE A 411 -0.09 -18.73 1.67
CA PHE A 411 0.87 -17.65 1.47
C PHE A 411 0.87 -17.15 0.02
N GLN A 412 0.85 -15.84 -0.18
CA GLN A 412 1.03 -15.22 -1.49
C GLN A 412 2.51 -14.86 -1.73
N ALA A 413 3.20 -14.44 -0.68
CA ALA A 413 4.62 -14.10 -0.69
C ALA A 413 5.23 -14.45 0.66
N PHE A 414 6.51 -14.84 0.67
CA PHE A 414 7.24 -15.19 1.88
C PHE A 414 8.75 -14.96 1.68
N GLU A 415 9.27 -13.92 2.33
CA GLU A 415 10.68 -13.54 2.36
C GLU A 415 11.02 -13.02 3.76
N ILE A 416 11.51 -13.90 4.62
CA ILE A 416 12.01 -13.59 5.97
C ILE A 416 13.52 -13.88 6.00
N GLU A 417 14.28 -13.24 6.89
CA GLU A 417 15.70 -13.53 7.04
C GLU A 417 15.96 -15.05 7.15
N ARG A 418 16.87 -15.57 6.32
CA ARG A 418 17.16 -17.00 6.31
C ARG A 418 18.15 -17.36 7.41
N HIS A 419 17.78 -18.35 8.22
CA HIS A 419 18.67 -18.99 9.18
C HIS A 419 18.29 -20.47 9.35
N ASP A 420 19.26 -21.36 9.60
CA ASP A 420 19.03 -22.82 9.61
C ASP A 420 17.94 -23.26 10.61
N ASN A 421 17.87 -22.58 11.76
CA ASN A 421 16.85 -22.81 12.79
C ASN A 421 15.88 -21.62 12.95
N CYS A 422 15.89 -20.65 12.02
CA CYS A 422 15.07 -19.44 12.10
C CYS A 422 15.20 -18.69 13.44
N ALA A 423 16.42 -18.58 13.97
CA ALA A 423 16.68 -18.03 15.30
C ALA A 423 16.67 -16.49 15.35
N TYR A 424 16.73 -15.85 14.19
CA TYR A 424 16.65 -14.40 14.03
C TYR A 424 15.19 -14.04 13.75
N ASP A 425 14.86 -13.76 12.49
CA ASP A 425 13.49 -13.45 12.08
C ASP A 425 12.72 -14.73 11.75
N TYR A 426 11.46 -14.79 12.18
CA TYR A 426 10.64 -15.97 11.96
C TYR A 426 9.14 -15.68 11.98
N LEU A 427 8.38 -16.56 11.32
CA LEU A 427 6.93 -16.68 11.44
C LEU A 427 6.59 -18.01 12.10
N GLU A 428 5.94 -17.94 13.25
CA GLU A 428 5.47 -19.08 14.01
C GLU A 428 3.95 -19.22 13.90
N ILE A 429 3.47 -20.43 13.62
CA ILE A 429 2.04 -20.72 13.46
C ILE A 429 1.66 -21.89 14.36
N ARG A 430 0.57 -21.73 15.10
CA ARG A 430 0.05 -22.71 16.06
C ARG A 430 -1.43 -23.00 15.84
N ASP A 431 -1.79 -24.25 16.06
CA ASP A 431 -3.15 -24.77 15.90
C ASP A 431 -3.99 -24.51 17.16
N GLY A 432 -4.58 -23.32 17.25
CA GLY A 432 -5.44 -22.93 18.36
C GLY A 432 -5.41 -21.43 18.62
N ALA A 433 -5.70 -21.06 19.87
CA ALA A 433 -5.98 -19.68 20.23
C ALA A 433 -4.80 -18.95 20.93
N ASN A 434 -3.71 -19.63 21.29
CA ASN A 434 -2.64 -19.05 22.10
C ASN A 434 -1.25 -19.66 21.83
N GLU A 435 -0.22 -19.09 22.46
CA GLU A 435 1.19 -19.47 22.30
C GLU A 435 1.51 -20.89 22.82
N ASN A 436 0.64 -21.49 23.63
CA ASN A 436 0.80 -22.87 24.11
C ASN A 436 0.11 -23.91 23.22
N SER A 437 -0.61 -23.48 22.18
CA SER A 437 -1.26 -24.37 21.22
C SER A 437 -0.22 -25.19 20.43
N PRO A 438 -0.60 -26.39 19.92
CA PRO A 438 0.29 -27.22 19.12
C PRO A 438 0.97 -26.45 17.99
N LEU A 439 2.29 -26.59 17.87
CA LEU A 439 3.07 -25.93 16.81
C LEU A 439 2.77 -26.58 15.46
N ILE A 440 2.33 -25.77 14.49
CA ILE A 440 2.21 -26.20 13.09
C ILE A 440 3.56 -26.05 12.40
N GLY A 441 4.21 -24.89 12.59
CA GLY A 441 5.53 -24.67 12.02
C GLY A 441 6.16 -23.34 12.43
N HIS A 442 7.45 -23.27 12.18
CA HIS A 442 8.32 -22.14 12.48
C HIS A 442 9.17 -21.88 11.25
N PHE A 443 8.88 -20.78 10.56
CA PHE A 443 9.27 -20.55 9.16
C PHE A 443 10.14 -19.31 9.02
N CYS A 444 11.14 -19.39 8.15
CA CYS A 444 11.98 -18.27 7.74
C CYS A 444 12.62 -18.56 6.37
N GLY A 445 13.34 -17.60 5.79
CA GLY A 445 13.92 -17.72 4.46
C GLY A 445 12.95 -17.38 3.33
N TYR A 446 13.18 -18.00 2.17
CA TYR A 446 12.51 -17.67 0.90
C TYR A 446 11.57 -18.76 0.39
N ASP A 447 11.62 -19.93 1.01
CA ASP A 447 10.78 -21.05 0.63
C ASP A 447 9.39 -20.81 1.22
N LYS A 448 8.42 -20.60 0.33
CA LYS A 448 7.03 -20.37 0.71
C LYS A 448 6.50 -21.59 1.49
N PRO A 449 5.93 -21.40 2.70
CA PRO A 449 5.30 -22.49 3.43
C PRO A 449 4.17 -23.16 2.63
N GLU A 450 3.97 -24.45 2.86
CA GLU A 450 2.80 -25.17 2.35
C GLU A 450 1.50 -24.59 2.93
N ASP A 451 0.39 -24.87 2.26
CA ASP A 451 -0.92 -24.40 2.68
C ASP A 451 -1.34 -25.09 4.00
N ILE A 452 -1.81 -24.30 4.97
CA ILE A 452 -2.05 -24.74 6.35
C ILE A 452 -3.55 -24.84 6.62
N ARG A 453 -3.96 -25.91 7.31
CA ARG A 453 -5.31 -26.11 7.85
C ARG A 453 -5.25 -26.34 9.34
N SER A 454 -5.95 -25.52 10.13
CA SER A 454 -6.11 -25.75 11.57
C SER A 454 -7.08 -26.90 11.87
N THR A 455 -7.04 -27.46 13.08
CA THR A 455 -8.03 -28.45 13.55
C THR A 455 -9.20 -27.82 14.31
N SER A 456 -9.07 -26.55 14.71
CA SER A 456 -10.14 -25.77 15.35
C SER A 456 -10.57 -24.56 14.52
N ASN A 457 -11.59 -23.82 14.96
CA ASN A 457 -11.97 -22.53 14.37
C ASN A 457 -11.02 -21.38 14.73
N THR A 458 -9.88 -21.67 15.35
CA THR A 458 -8.88 -20.69 15.75
C THR A 458 -7.49 -21.04 15.23
N LEU A 459 -6.73 -20.02 14.87
CA LEU A 459 -5.33 -20.11 14.49
C LEU A 459 -4.55 -18.98 15.16
N TRP A 460 -3.39 -19.28 15.72
CA TRP A 460 -2.52 -18.31 16.36
C TRP A 460 -1.23 -18.17 15.55
N MET A 461 -0.83 -16.94 15.25
CA MET A 461 0.32 -16.66 14.41
C MET A 461 1.17 -15.54 15.02
N LYS A 462 2.49 -15.71 15.05
CA LYS A 462 3.44 -14.75 15.62
C LYS A 462 4.60 -14.51 14.66
N PHE A 463 4.82 -13.26 14.31
CA PHE A 463 5.99 -12.81 13.56
C PHE A 463 6.94 -12.07 14.48
N VAL A 464 8.23 -12.42 14.43
CA VAL A 464 9.29 -11.75 15.17
C VAL A 464 10.40 -11.31 14.21
N SER A 465 10.90 -10.09 14.39
CA SER A 465 12.12 -9.59 13.75
C SER A 465 13.14 -9.09 14.78
N ASP A 466 14.42 -9.31 14.48
CA ASP A 466 15.54 -8.90 15.30
C ASP A 466 16.05 -7.49 14.93
N GLY A 467 17.20 -7.08 15.45
CA GLY A 467 17.76 -5.74 15.25
C GLY A 467 18.41 -5.51 13.88
N THR A 468 18.52 -6.53 13.03
CA THR A 468 19.31 -6.54 11.81
C THR A 468 18.55 -7.18 10.63
N VAL A 469 19.16 -7.15 9.44
CA VAL A 469 18.75 -7.83 8.20
C VAL A 469 17.23 -7.98 7.99
N ASN A 470 16.60 -6.95 7.43
CA ASN A 470 15.19 -7.02 7.08
C ASN A 470 14.97 -7.44 5.62
N LYS A 471 13.80 -8.03 5.35
CA LYS A 471 13.35 -8.48 4.02
C LYS A 471 11.91 -8.03 3.79
N ALA A 472 11.37 -8.23 2.59
CA ALA A 472 10.00 -7.82 2.23
C ALA A 472 8.92 -8.41 3.16
N GLY A 473 9.19 -9.56 3.79
CA GLY A 473 8.29 -10.22 4.74
C GLY A 473 7.29 -11.13 4.05
N PHE A 474 6.04 -11.14 4.51
CA PHE A 474 5.03 -12.08 4.00
C PHE A 474 3.68 -11.43 3.79
N ALA A 475 2.90 -12.04 2.89
CA ALA A 475 1.48 -11.79 2.73
C ALA A 475 0.76 -13.14 2.68
N ALA A 476 -0.22 -13.34 3.57
CA ALA A 476 -0.97 -14.57 3.71
C ALA A 476 -2.47 -14.28 3.72
N ASN A 477 -3.25 -15.12 3.05
CA ASN A 477 -4.71 -15.07 3.11
C ASN A 477 -5.19 -16.14 4.07
N PHE A 478 -6.11 -15.78 4.95
CA PHE A 478 -6.85 -16.74 5.75
C PHE A 478 -8.30 -16.78 5.29
N PHE A 479 -8.92 -17.94 5.43
CA PHE A 479 -10.33 -18.14 5.11
C PHE A 479 -10.91 -19.27 5.95
N LYS A 480 -12.23 -19.29 6.00
CA LYS A 480 -13.03 -20.33 6.61
C LYS A 480 -12.95 -21.57 5.72
N GLU A 481 -12.27 -22.59 6.23
CA GLU A 481 -12.15 -23.89 5.60
C GLU A 481 -13.33 -24.78 6.01
N GLU A 482 -13.95 -25.40 5.01
CA GLU A 482 -15.04 -26.37 5.17
C GLU A 482 -14.65 -27.66 4.44
N ASP A 483 -15.03 -28.81 4.99
CA ASP A 483 -14.93 -30.07 4.25
C ASP A 483 -16.26 -30.35 3.55
N GLU A 484 -16.38 -29.94 2.29
CA GLU A 484 -17.63 -30.15 1.54
C GLU A 484 -17.91 -31.63 1.26
N CYS A 485 -16.89 -32.48 1.28
CA CYS A 485 -17.05 -33.92 1.09
C CYS A 485 -17.66 -34.60 2.32
N ALA A 486 -17.50 -34.02 3.51
CA ALA A 486 -18.15 -34.50 4.73
C ALA A 486 -19.65 -34.17 4.81
N LYS A 487 -20.18 -33.39 3.86
CA LYS A 487 -21.62 -33.08 3.79
C LYS A 487 -22.43 -34.32 3.38
N PRO A 488 -23.71 -34.42 3.76
CA PRO A 488 -24.55 -35.56 3.43
C PRO A 488 -24.72 -35.83 1.92
N ASP A 489 -24.53 -34.80 1.09
CA ASP A 489 -24.62 -34.87 -0.37
C ASP A 489 -23.26 -35.14 -1.04
N ASN A 490 -22.19 -35.43 -0.29
CA ASN A 490 -20.85 -35.72 -0.82
C ASN A 490 -20.29 -34.58 -1.70
N GLY A 491 -20.55 -33.32 -1.33
CA GLY A 491 -20.23 -32.14 -2.16
C GLY A 491 -21.04 -32.07 -3.47
N GLY A 492 -22.06 -32.91 -3.62
CA GLY A 492 -22.77 -33.15 -4.87
C GLY A 492 -21.96 -33.92 -5.92
N CYS A 493 -20.88 -34.60 -5.52
CA CYS A 493 -20.13 -35.51 -6.40
C CYS A 493 -20.88 -36.83 -6.56
N GLU A 494 -21.04 -37.29 -7.80
CA GLU A 494 -21.76 -38.55 -8.08
C GLU A 494 -21.07 -39.77 -7.45
N GLN A 495 -19.73 -39.81 -7.50
CA GLN A 495 -18.93 -40.93 -7.00
C GLN A 495 -18.00 -40.49 -5.87
N ARG A 496 -16.79 -39.99 -6.18
CA ARG A 496 -15.79 -39.64 -5.18
C ARG A 496 -15.68 -38.13 -5.04
N CYS A 497 -15.69 -37.63 -3.80
CA CYS A 497 -15.35 -36.26 -3.49
C CYS A 497 -13.92 -36.19 -2.93
N VAL A 498 -13.13 -35.23 -3.38
CA VAL A 498 -11.77 -34.96 -2.90
C VAL A 498 -11.74 -33.54 -2.36
N ASN A 499 -11.64 -33.42 -1.03
CA ASN A 499 -11.55 -32.12 -0.38
C ASN A 499 -10.17 -31.48 -0.63
N THR A 500 -10.14 -30.16 -0.85
CA THR A 500 -8.94 -29.36 -1.10
C THR A 500 -8.96 -28.11 -0.21
N LEU A 501 -7.82 -27.45 0.03
CA LEU A 501 -7.87 -26.26 0.89
C LEU A 501 -8.61 -25.11 0.18
N GLY A 502 -9.72 -24.68 0.77
CA GLY A 502 -10.61 -23.63 0.28
C GLY A 502 -11.63 -24.08 -0.75
N SER A 503 -11.69 -25.38 -1.08
CA SER A 503 -12.61 -25.92 -2.10
C SER A 503 -12.66 -27.45 -2.12
N TYR A 504 -13.33 -28.05 -3.10
CA TYR A 504 -13.30 -29.49 -3.35
C TYR A 504 -13.41 -29.78 -4.84
N GLN A 505 -13.07 -31.01 -5.23
CA GLN A 505 -13.26 -31.49 -6.59
C GLN A 505 -13.83 -32.91 -6.60
N CYS A 506 -14.65 -33.20 -7.59
CA CYS A 506 -15.18 -34.54 -7.81
C CYS A 506 -14.21 -35.38 -8.65
N ALA A 507 -14.13 -36.66 -8.34
CA ALA A 507 -13.39 -37.67 -9.06
C ALA A 507 -14.28 -38.89 -9.30
N CYS A 508 -13.97 -39.64 -10.36
CA CYS A 508 -14.74 -40.82 -10.74
C CYS A 508 -13.95 -42.11 -10.47
N ASP A 509 -14.69 -43.19 -10.25
CA ASP A 509 -14.16 -44.54 -10.12
C ASP A 509 -13.60 -45.05 -11.47
N PRO A 510 -12.68 -46.02 -11.45
CA PRO A 510 -12.11 -46.58 -12.67
C PRO A 510 -13.18 -47.08 -13.65
N GLY A 511 -13.10 -46.63 -14.90
CA GLY A 511 -14.12 -46.89 -15.92
C GLY A 511 -15.13 -45.76 -16.12
N TYR A 512 -15.00 -44.65 -15.40
CA TYR A 512 -15.83 -43.45 -15.57
C TYR A 512 -14.97 -42.19 -15.78
N GLU A 513 -15.48 -41.21 -16.51
CA GLU A 513 -14.86 -39.89 -16.73
C GLU A 513 -15.75 -38.78 -16.18
N LEU A 514 -15.13 -37.71 -15.66
CA LEU A 514 -15.87 -36.60 -15.07
C LEU A 514 -16.60 -35.83 -16.17
N GLY A 515 -17.92 -35.68 -16.01
CA GLY A 515 -18.78 -35.00 -16.95
C GLY A 515 -18.52 -33.49 -17.05
N PRO A 516 -19.15 -32.80 -18.02
CA PRO A 516 -18.96 -31.36 -18.24
C PRO A 516 -19.35 -30.49 -17.04
N ASP A 517 -20.24 -30.98 -16.18
CA ASP A 517 -20.68 -30.31 -14.95
C ASP A 517 -19.63 -30.40 -13.81
N LYS A 518 -18.55 -31.15 -14.01
CA LYS A 518 -17.50 -31.46 -13.03
C LYS A 518 -18.01 -32.18 -11.77
N LYS A 519 -19.17 -32.82 -11.84
CA LYS A 519 -19.82 -33.50 -10.71
C LYS A 519 -20.30 -34.90 -11.05
N SER A 520 -20.89 -35.07 -12.23
CA SER A 520 -21.38 -36.34 -12.74
C SER A 520 -20.23 -37.18 -13.30
N CYS A 521 -20.39 -38.49 -13.31
CA CYS A 521 -19.42 -39.46 -13.80
C CYS A 521 -20.05 -40.25 -14.95
N GLU A 522 -19.56 -40.02 -16.17
CA GLU A 522 -20.05 -40.68 -17.38
C GLU A 522 -19.28 -41.97 -17.61
N ALA A 523 -19.97 -43.01 -18.10
CA ALA A 523 -19.33 -44.28 -18.41
C ALA A 523 -18.24 -44.09 -19.47
N ALA A 524 -17.00 -44.36 -19.08
CA ALA A 524 -15.82 -44.29 -19.92
C ALA A 524 -15.32 -45.71 -20.24
N CYS A 525 -14.10 -45.78 -20.78
CA CYS A 525 -13.36 -47.03 -20.97
C CYS A 525 -12.59 -47.38 -19.70
N GLY A 526 -12.57 -48.65 -19.30
CA GLY A 526 -11.90 -49.05 -18.06
C GLY A 526 -12.69 -50.06 -17.24
N GLY A 527 -12.40 -50.08 -15.94
CA GLY A 527 -13.17 -50.81 -14.93
C GLY A 527 -12.34 -51.71 -14.02
N LEU A 528 -13.00 -52.25 -13.00
CA LEU A 528 -12.45 -53.29 -12.12
C LEU A 528 -12.65 -54.68 -12.76
N LEU A 529 -11.55 -55.41 -12.96
CA LEU A 529 -11.51 -56.74 -13.56
C LEU A 529 -11.04 -57.75 -12.51
N THR A 530 -11.93 -58.63 -12.06
CA THR A 530 -11.65 -59.64 -11.02
C THR A 530 -11.52 -61.07 -11.55
N LYS A 531 -11.61 -61.24 -12.88
CA LYS A 531 -11.46 -62.55 -13.53
C LYS A 531 -9.98 -62.97 -13.49
N LEU A 532 -9.70 -64.28 -13.48
CA LEU A 532 -8.32 -64.79 -13.51
C LEU A 532 -7.62 -64.56 -14.86
N ASN A 533 -8.39 -64.39 -15.93
CA ASN A 533 -7.91 -64.03 -17.25
C ASN A 533 -8.92 -63.13 -17.97
N GLY A 534 -8.46 -62.44 -19.02
CA GLY A 534 -9.31 -61.62 -19.85
C GLY A 534 -8.56 -60.79 -20.87
N THR A 535 -9.28 -59.87 -21.50
CA THR A 535 -8.77 -59.01 -22.56
C THR A 535 -9.06 -57.57 -22.21
N ILE A 536 -8.08 -56.70 -22.46
CA ILE A 536 -8.21 -55.24 -22.37
C ILE A 536 -7.93 -54.69 -23.77
N THR A 537 -8.82 -53.82 -24.25
CA THR A 537 -8.68 -53.13 -25.54
C THR A 537 -8.87 -51.65 -25.37
N THR A 538 -8.19 -50.86 -26.20
CA THR A 538 -8.50 -49.43 -26.33
C THR A 538 -9.96 -49.22 -26.77
N PRO A 539 -10.59 -48.12 -26.34
CA PRO A 539 -11.93 -47.76 -26.80
C PRO A 539 -11.96 -47.67 -28.33
N GLY A 540 -12.99 -48.25 -28.96
CA GLY A 540 -13.14 -48.24 -30.41
C GLY A 540 -12.40 -49.36 -31.17
N TRP A 541 -11.56 -50.17 -30.49
CA TRP A 541 -10.86 -51.31 -31.11
C TRP A 541 -11.80 -52.21 -31.94
N PRO A 542 -11.46 -52.60 -33.18
CA PRO A 542 -10.15 -52.45 -33.85
C PRO A 542 -10.00 -51.16 -34.68
N LYS A 543 -10.91 -50.20 -34.53
CA LYS A 543 -10.78 -48.86 -35.16
C LYS A 543 -9.84 -48.00 -34.32
N GLU A 544 -9.49 -46.83 -34.87
CA GLU A 544 -8.69 -45.84 -34.15
C GLU A 544 -9.37 -45.43 -32.85
N TYR A 545 -8.58 -45.26 -31.79
CA TYR A 545 -9.12 -44.82 -30.50
C TYR A 545 -9.60 -43.36 -30.57
N PRO A 546 -10.63 -42.97 -29.81
CA PRO A 546 -11.02 -41.57 -29.73
C PRO A 546 -9.95 -40.69 -29.05
N PRO A 547 -9.82 -39.42 -29.44
CA PRO A 547 -8.97 -38.45 -28.75
C PRO A 547 -9.53 -38.07 -27.38
N ASN A 548 -8.68 -37.53 -26.50
CA ASN A 548 -8.98 -37.08 -25.14
C ASN A 548 -9.57 -38.16 -24.22
N LYS A 549 -9.15 -39.41 -24.38
CA LYS A 549 -9.62 -40.51 -23.52
C LYS A 549 -8.63 -40.82 -22.42
N ASN A 550 -9.18 -41.07 -21.23
CA ASN A 550 -8.43 -41.53 -20.08
C ASN A 550 -9.08 -42.81 -19.54
N CYS A 551 -8.55 -43.96 -19.95
CA CYS A 551 -9.07 -45.26 -19.55
C CYS A 551 -8.25 -45.84 -18.39
N VAL A 552 -8.92 -46.31 -17.34
CA VAL A 552 -8.25 -46.94 -16.20
C VAL A 552 -8.85 -48.32 -15.95
N TRP A 553 -8.03 -49.37 -16.08
CA TRP A 553 -8.38 -50.73 -15.67
C TRP A 553 -7.63 -51.10 -14.40
N GLN A 554 -8.36 -51.68 -13.45
CA GLN A 554 -7.80 -52.26 -12.24
C GLN A 554 -8.04 -53.76 -12.28
N VAL A 555 -6.97 -54.55 -12.37
CA VAL A 555 -7.06 -56.01 -12.40
C VAL A 555 -6.71 -56.53 -11.01
N VAL A 556 -7.57 -57.37 -10.43
CA VAL A 556 -7.38 -57.97 -9.10
C VAL A 556 -7.56 -59.48 -9.20
N ALA A 557 -6.54 -60.22 -8.80
CA ALA A 557 -6.56 -61.67 -8.67
C ALA A 557 -6.55 -62.07 -7.18
N PRO A 558 -6.84 -63.34 -6.83
CA PRO A 558 -6.63 -63.85 -5.48
C PRO A 558 -5.16 -63.71 -5.02
N THR A 559 -4.94 -63.56 -3.72
CA THR A 559 -3.64 -63.16 -3.12
C THR A 559 -2.45 -64.08 -3.42
N GLN A 560 -2.71 -65.32 -3.84
CA GLN A 560 -1.67 -66.29 -4.23
C GLN A 560 -1.16 -66.14 -5.68
N TYR A 561 -1.79 -65.28 -6.50
CA TYR A 561 -1.49 -65.14 -7.93
C TYR A 561 -0.77 -63.82 -8.25
N ARG A 562 -0.11 -63.78 -9.40
CA ARG A 562 0.49 -62.57 -9.98
C ARG A 562 -0.04 -62.38 -11.39
N ILE A 563 -0.43 -61.17 -11.72
CA ILE A 563 -1.06 -60.86 -12.99
C ILE A 563 0.03 -60.58 -14.02
N SER A 564 0.02 -61.30 -15.13
CA SER A 564 0.87 -61.04 -16.29
C SER A 564 0.04 -60.44 -17.42
N MET A 565 0.56 -59.40 -18.05
CA MET A 565 -0.04 -58.70 -19.17
C MET A 565 0.77 -58.94 -20.44
N LYS A 566 0.11 -59.40 -21.50
CA LYS A 566 0.70 -59.64 -22.82
C LYS A 566 -0.05 -58.85 -23.88
N PHE A 567 0.64 -57.97 -24.60
CA PHE A 567 0.07 -57.27 -25.74
C PHE A 567 0.09 -58.18 -26.98
N GLU A 568 -1.07 -58.33 -27.63
CA GLU A 568 -1.18 -58.99 -28.94
C GLU A 568 -0.97 -58.01 -30.09
N PHE A 569 -1.40 -56.77 -29.89
CA PHE A 569 -1.25 -55.68 -30.84
C PHE A 569 -1.00 -54.37 -30.08
N PHE A 570 -0.11 -53.53 -30.61
CA PHE A 570 0.27 -52.27 -30.00
C PHE A 570 0.62 -51.22 -31.06
N GLU A 571 -0.17 -50.15 -31.14
CA GLU A 571 0.08 -49.01 -32.01
C GLU A 571 -0.52 -47.74 -31.41
N LEU A 572 0.31 -46.91 -30.78
CA LEU A 572 -0.05 -45.62 -30.20
C LEU A 572 0.78 -44.49 -30.81
N GLU A 573 0.24 -43.27 -30.84
CA GLU A 573 1.07 -42.08 -31.11
C GLU A 573 2.11 -41.91 -30.02
N GLY A 574 3.37 -41.66 -30.37
CA GLY A 574 4.40 -41.48 -29.36
C GLY A 574 5.76 -41.09 -29.91
N ASN A 575 6.59 -40.60 -29.01
CA ASN A 575 8.01 -40.35 -29.20
C ASN A 575 8.81 -41.14 -28.14
N GLU A 576 10.13 -40.97 -28.08
CA GLU A 576 10.99 -41.72 -27.14
C GLU A 576 10.60 -41.59 -25.64
N VAL A 577 9.84 -40.55 -25.27
CA VAL A 577 9.42 -40.29 -23.87
C VAL A 577 7.90 -40.50 -23.68
N CYS A 578 7.18 -40.96 -24.72
CA CYS A 578 5.74 -41.17 -24.70
C CYS A 578 4.97 -39.95 -24.15
N LYS A 579 5.25 -38.77 -24.74
CA LYS A 579 4.64 -37.50 -24.33
C LYS A 579 3.17 -37.35 -24.75
N TYR A 580 2.82 -37.92 -25.89
CA TYR A 580 1.49 -37.84 -26.50
C TYR A 580 0.61 -38.95 -25.92
N ASP A 581 0.32 -39.99 -26.71
CA ASP A 581 -0.51 -41.10 -26.28
C ASP A 581 0.33 -42.19 -25.63
N TYR A 582 -0.21 -42.82 -24.58
CA TYR A 582 0.55 -43.85 -23.87
C TYR A 582 -0.34 -44.78 -23.07
N VAL A 583 0.22 -45.96 -22.75
CA VAL A 583 -0.28 -46.82 -21.69
C VAL A 583 0.77 -46.97 -20.57
N GLU A 584 0.34 -46.80 -19.32
CA GLU A 584 1.15 -47.05 -18.13
C GLU A 584 0.66 -48.31 -17.41
N ILE A 585 1.61 -49.14 -16.96
CA ILE A 585 1.30 -50.35 -16.19
C ILE A 585 2.01 -50.28 -14.84
N ARG A 586 1.25 -50.49 -13.75
CA ARG A 586 1.72 -50.36 -12.36
C ARG A 586 1.35 -51.59 -11.52
N SER A 587 2.23 -51.98 -10.59
CA SER A 587 1.96 -53.01 -9.56
C SER A 587 1.27 -52.40 -8.35
N GLY A 588 -0.05 -52.42 -8.32
CA GLY A 588 -0.89 -51.79 -7.31
C GLY A 588 -2.17 -51.20 -7.90
N LEU A 589 -3.11 -50.78 -7.05
CA LEU A 589 -4.39 -50.18 -7.47
C LEU A 589 -4.37 -48.64 -7.49
N SER A 590 -3.36 -48.01 -6.87
CA SER A 590 -3.20 -46.54 -6.84
C SER A 590 -2.37 -46.03 -8.03
N SER A 591 -2.55 -44.77 -8.41
CA SER A 591 -1.69 -44.05 -9.36
C SER A 591 -0.23 -43.98 -8.88
N ASP A 592 0.01 -43.98 -7.58
CA ASP A 592 1.36 -43.84 -6.99
C ASP A 592 2.09 -45.19 -6.85
N SER A 593 1.44 -46.27 -7.27
CA SER A 593 2.00 -47.63 -7.20
C SER A 593 3.20 -47.78 -8.15
N LYS A 594 4.06 -48.76 -7.87
CA LYS A 594 5.31 -49.01 -8.61
C LYS A 594 5.05 -49.14 -10.12
N LEU A 595 5.62 -48.21 -10.89
CA LEU A 595 5.58 -48.21 -12.36
C LEU A 595 6.50 -49.29 -12.93
N HIS A 596 5.95 -50.11 -13.83
CA HIS A 596 6.71 -51.05 -14.65
C HIS A 596 7.20 -50.40 -15.93
N GLY A 597 6.37 -49.59 -16.57
CA GLY A 597 6.75 -48.83 -17.73
C GLY A 597 5.61 -47.99 -18.28
N LYS A 598 6.01 -47.04 -19.12
CA LYS A 598 5.14 -46.17 -19.92
C LYS A 598 5.46 -46.46 -21.39
N PHE A 599 4.46 -46.88 -22.15
CA PHE A 599 4.65 -47.43 -23.49
C PHE A 599 3.83 -46.66 -24.53
N CYS A 600 4.41 -46.47 -25.72
CA CYS A 600 3.81 -45.81 -26.87
C CYS A 600 4.54 -46.24 -28.16
N GLY A 601 4.09 -45.77 -29.33
CA GLY A 601 4.67 -46.15 -30.61
C GLY A 601 4.13 -47.48 -31.14
N THR A 602 4.89 -48.12 -32.03
CA THR A 602 4.50 -49.36 -32.74
C THR A 602 5.19 -50.62 -32.21
N GLU A 603 6.12 -50.48 -31.28
CA GLU A 603 6.85 -51.62 -30.71
C GLU A 603 6.01 -52.28 -29.63
N VAL A 604 5.80 -53.60 -29.75
CA VAL A 604 4.99 -54.37 -28.80
C VAL A 604 5.80 -54.56 -27.51
N PRO A 605 5.32 -54.10 -26.35
CA PRO A 605 6.01 -54.30 -25.08
C PRO A 605 6.18 -55.78 -24.73
N GLU A 606 7.28 -56.11 -24.06
CA GLU A 606 7.45 -57.44 -23.46
C GLU A 606 6.37 -57.74 -22.41
N VAL A 607 6.24 -59.02 -22.02
CA VAL A 607 5.25 -59.44 -21.01
C VAL A 607 5.58 -58.81 -19.66
N ILE A 608 4.59 -58.12 -19.08
CA ILE A 608 4.76 -57.39 -17.82
C ILE A 608 4.01 -58.14 -16.72
N THR A 609 4.73 -58.55 -15.67
CA THR A 609 4.15 -59.26 -14.52
C THR A 609 4.11 -58.36 -13.28
N SER A 610 2.95 -58.29 -12.61
CA SER A 610 2.78 -57.54 -11.36
C SER A 610 3.61 -58.13 -10.21
N GLN A 611 4.00 -57.28 -9.26
CA GLN A 611 4.66 -57.72 -8.03
C GLN A 611 3.67 -58.38 -7.05
N TYR A 612 2.41 -57.93 -7.09
CA TYR A 612 1.32 -58.34 -6.20
C TYR A 612 0.18 -58.99 -7.00
N ASN A 613 -0.91 -59.35 -6.31
CA ASN A 613 -2.14 -59.87 -6.91
C ASN A 613 -3.03 -58.78 -7.54
N ASN A 614 -2.50 -57.58 -7.77
CA ASN A 614 -3.21 -56.47 -8.39
C ASN A 614 -2.32 -55.70 -9.37
N MET A 615 -2.96 -55.14 -10.40
CA MET A 615 -2.31 -54.39 -11.48
C MET A 615 -3.22 -53.25 -11.93
N ARG A 616 -2.66 -52.06 -12.12
CA ARG A 616 -3.36 -50.91 -12.71
C ARG A 616 -2.80 -50.63 -14.10
N VAL A 617 -3.69 -50.46 -15.07
CA VAL A 617 -3.39 -50.15 -16.46
C VAL A 617 -4.10 -48.85 -16.82
N GLU A 618 -3.37 -47.82 -17.21
CA GLU A 618 -3.90 -46.50 -17.54
C GLU A 618 -3.53 -46.13 -18.98
N PHE A 619 -4.52 -45.92 -19.84
CA PHE A 619 -4.35 -45.45 -21.21
C PHE A 619 -4.79 -43.99 -21.31
N ARG A 620 -3.95 -43.13 -21.91
CA ARG A 620 -4.30 -41.74 -22.20
C ARG A 620 -4.07 -41.41 -23.68
N SER A 621 -5.05 -40.73 -24.27
CA SER A 621 -4.92 -40.09 -25.58
C SER A 621 -5.07 -38.57 -25.48
N ASP A 622 -4.30 -37.84 -26.27
CA ASP A 622 -4.39 -36.39 -26.38
C ASP A 622 -5.48 -35.94 -27.38
N ASN A 623 -5.54 -34.65 -27.70
CA ASN A 623 -6.55 -34.10 -28.60
C ASN A 623 -6.19 -34.24 -30.10
N THR A 624 -5.09 -34.93 -30.41
CA THR A 624 -4.52 -35.07 -31.75
C THR A 624 -4.47 -36.54 -32.19
N VAL A 625 -3.38 -36.98 -32.82
CA VAL A 625 -3.37 -38.10 -33.77
C VAL A 625 -3.76 -39.41 -33.10
N SER A 626 -4.83 -40.02 -33.58
CA SER A 626 -5.24 -41.34 -33.10
C SER A 626 -4.65 -42.45 -33.99
N LYS A 627 -4.31 -43.58 -33.37
CA LYS A 627 -3.87 -44.82 -34.01
C LYS A 627 -4.81 -45.97 -33.67
N LYS A 628 -4.53 -47.18 -34.15
CA LYS A 628 -5.38 -48.36 -33.90
C LYS A 628 -5.49 -48.74 -32.42
N GLY A 629 -4.52 -48.35 -31.58
CA GLY A 629 -4.56 -48.65 -30.16
C GLY A 629 -3.90 -49.98 -29.81
N PHE A 630 -4.42 -50.66 -28.80
CA PHE A 630 -3.87 -51.93 -28.36
C PHE A 630 -4.95 -52.95 -28.00
N LYS A 631 -4.56 -54.22 -28.11
CA LYS A 631 -5.27 -55.38 -27.56
C LYS A 631 -4.30 -56.16 -26.70
N ALA A 632 -4.62 -56.31 -25.43
CA ALA A 632 -3.80 -57.00 -24.45
C ALA A 632 -4.59 -58.09 -23.72
N HIS A 633 -3.94 -59.20 -23.41
CA HIS A 633 -4.48 -60.27 -22.59
C HIS A 633 -3.79 -60.30 -21.24
N PHE A 634 -4.58 -60.34 -20.18
CA PHE A 634 -4.08 -60.57 -18.83
C PHE A 634 -4.43 -61.98 -18.36
N PHE A 635 -3.56 -62.55 -17.55
CA PHE A 635 -3.73 -63.86 -16.90
C PHE A 635 -2.99 -63.87 -15.57
N SER A 636 -3.54 -64.58 -14.58
CA SER A 636 -3.07 -64.56 -13.18
C SER A 636 -2.56 -65.91 -12.71
#